data_AF-X1L8R4-F1
#
_entry.id   AF-X1L8R4-F1
#
_cell.length_a   1.000
_cell.length_b   1.000
_cell.length_c   1.000
_cell.angle_alpha   90.00
_cell.angle_beta   90.00
_cell.angle_gamma   90.00
#
_symmetry.space_group_name_H-M   'P 1'
#
loop_
_entity.id
_entity.type
_entity.pdbx_description
1 polymer ?
#
loop_
_entity_poly.entity_id
_entity_poly.type
_entity_poly.pdbx_seq_one_letter_code
_entity_poly.pdbx_strand_id
1 'polypeptide(L)'
;MASVMKEVAGESNAHDDIEPALTAEDFGFMLEEIPGAYGFIGNGTDGRPGVGLHNPTYDFNDDILSLGATFWERLVHQWFATR
;
A
#
# COMPACT_ATOMS: atom_id res chain seq x y z
N MET A 1 -7.00 8.19 0.38
CA MET A 1 -6.08 7.05 0.51
C MET A 1 -6.10 6.47 1.92
N ALA A 2 -5.64 7.19 2.94
CA ALA A 2 -5.59 6.70 4.33
C ALA A 2 -6.93 6.18 4.87
N SER A 3 -8.04 6.91 4.64
CA SER A 3 -9.38 6.46 5.03
C SER A 3 -9.76 5.11 4.40
N VAL A 4 -9.46 4.92 3.11
CA VAL A 4 -9.72 3.67 2.39
C VAL A 4 -8.84 2.54 2.91
N MET A 5 -7.57 2.82 3.24
CA MET A 5 -6.70 1.84 3.89
C MET A 5 -7.29 1.38 5.23
N LYS A 6 -7.77 2.32 6.06
CA LYS A 6 -8.43 2.02 7.35
C LYS A 6 -9.71 1.22 7.19
N GLU A 7 -10.52 1.53 6.18
CA GLU A 7 -11.73 0.77 5.84
C GLU A 7 -11.41 -0.68 5.44
N VAL A 8 -10.38 -0.88 4.60
CA VAL A 8 -10.07 -2.19 4.01
C VAL A 8 -9.23 -3.06 4.92
N ALA A 9 -8.20 -2.51 5.57
CA ALA A 9 -7.29 -3.25 6.44
C ALA A 9 -7.69 -3.21 7.93
N GLY A 10 -8.61 -2.32 8.30
CA GLY A 10 -8.97 -2.03 9.69
C GLY A 10 -8.09 -0.95 10.31
N GLU A 11 -8.66 -0.17 11.22
CA GLU A 11 -8.00 0.98 11.88
C GLU A 11 -6.65 0.63 12.53
N SER A 12 -6.53 -0.57 13.11
CA SER A 12 -5.29 -1.00 13.78
C SER A 12 -4.15 -1.38 12.82
N ASN A 13 -4.46 -1.62 11.54
CA ASN A 13 -3.52 -2.13 10.54
C ASN A 13 -3.19 -1.11 9.44
N ALA A 14 -3.74 0.10 9.52
CA ALA A 14 -3.50 1.17 8.57
C ALA A 14 -2.85 2.35 9.29
N HIS A 15 -1.61 2.66 8.91
CA HIS A 15 -0.81 3.71 9.52
C HIS A 15 -0.62 4.85 8.52
N ASP A 16 -1.17 6.02 8.84
CA ASP A 16 -1.09 7.23 8.02
C ASP A 16 -0.14 8.30 8.57
N ASP A 17 0.42 8.04 9.76
CA ASP A 17 1.50 8.81 10.38
C ASP A 17 2.79 7.98 10.35
N ILE A 18 3.37 7.86 9.15
CA ILE A 18 4.63 7.16 8.93
C ILE A 18 5.67 8.12 8.39
N GLU A 19 6.93 7.89 8.76
CA GLU A 19 8.05 8.61 8.16
C GLU A 19 8.12 8.35 6.65
N PRO A 20 8.47 9.36 5.83
CA PRO A 20 8.68 9.16 4.40
C PRO A 20 9.72 8.08 4.12
N ALA A 21 9.41 7.17 3.19
CA ALA A 21 10.35 6.15 2.77
C ALA A 21 11.37 6.71 1.77
N LEU A 22 12.65 6.38 1.94
CA LEU A 22 13.73 6.72 1.00
C LEU A 22 13.83 5.69 -0.14
N THR A 23 12.69 5.33 -0.72
CA THR A 23 12.64 4.41 -1.86
C THR A 23 13.11 5.13 -3.12
N ALA A 24 14.01 4.51 -3.89
CA ALA A 24 14.34 4.95 -5.23
C ALA A 24 13.28 4.38 -6.19
N GLU A 25 12.36 5.22 -6.66
CA GLU A 25 11.23 4.82 -7.48
C GLU A 25 10.94 5.92 -8.54
N ASP A 26 10.80 5.51 -9.80
CA ASP A 26 10.54 6.34 -10.97
C ASP A 26 9.19 7.09 -10.95
N PHE A 27 8.15 6.63 -10.25
CA PHE A 27 6.91 7.41 -10.06
C PHE A 27 7.16 8.68 -9.23
N GLY A 28 8.31 8.81 -8.55
CA GLY A 28 8.76 10.08 -7.98
C GLY A 28 8.75 11.22 -9.00
N PHE A 29 9.17 10.96 -10.24
CA PHE A 29 9.10 11.94 -11.34
C PHE A 29 7.65 12.28 -11.73
N MET A 30 6.72 11.34 -11.61
CA MET A 30 5.29 11.64 -11.86
C MET A 30 4.70 12.54 -10.78
N LEU A 31 5.19 12.42 -9.54
CA LEU A 31 4.75 13.28 -8.42
C LEU A 31 5.24 14.73 -8.54
N GLU A 32 6.22 15.02 -9.40
CA GLU A 32 6.60 16.39 -9.76
C GLU A 32 5.51 17.09 -10.60
N GLU A 33 4.73 16.32 -11.36
CA GLU A 33 3.72 16.84 -12.28
C GLU A 33 2.29 16.80 -11.70
N ILE A 34 1.96 15.74 -10.94
CA ILE A 34 0.62 15.53 -10.39
C ILE A 34 0.72 15.14 -8.91
N PRO A 35 -0.01 15.83 -8.00
CA PRO A 35 -0.06 15.44 -6.61
C PRO A 35 -0.52 13.99 -6.43
N GLY A 36 0.27 13.23 -5.69
CA GLY A 36 0.01 11.83 -5.38
C GLY A 36 0.71 11.40 -4.10
N ALA A 37 0.59 10.13 -3.76
CA ALA A 37 1.19 9.56 -2.55
C ALA A 37 1.50 8.07 -2.77
N TYR A 38 2.48 7.57 -2.03
CA TYR A 38 2.76 6.14 -1.97
C TYR A 38 2.05 5.50 -0.78
N GLY A 39 1.61 4.26 -0.99
CA GLY A 39 1.13 3.36 0.05
C GLY A 39 1.93 2.07 0.04
N PHE A 40 2.17 1.50 1.21
CA PHE A 40 2.84 0.22 1.36
C PHE A 40 1.86 -0.80 1.94
N ILE A 41 1.98 -2.05 1.49
CA ILE A 41 1.26 -3.20 2.04
C ILE A 41 2.28 -4.16 2.65
N GLY A 42 1.99 -4.66 3.86
CA GLY A 42 2.87 -5.60 4.53
C GLY A 42 2.89 -6.96 3.81
N ASN A 43 4.09 -7.52 3.62
CA ASN A 43 4.29 -8.85 3.02
C ASN A 43 4.65 -9.93 4.07
N GLY A 44 4.32 -9.68 5.34
CA GLY A 44 4.57 -10.60 6.44
C GLY A 44 3.44 -11.60 6.62
N THR A 45 3.77 -12.78 7.16
CA THR A 45 2.81 -13.83 7.55
C THR A 45 2.95 -14.14 9.05
N ASP A 46 1.87 -14.55 9.71
CA ASP A 46 1.86 -14.97 11.12
C ASP A 46 2.50 -13.96 12.10
N GLY A 47 2.30 -12.67 11.84
CA GLY A 47 2.87 -11.59 12.66
C GLY A 47 4.40 -11.43 12.54
N ARG A 48 5.03 -12.08 11.56
CA ARG A 48 6.46 -11.95 11.26
C ARG A 48 6.70 -11.02 10.08
N PRO A 49 7.82 -10.29 10.04
CA PRO A 49 8.18 -9.50 8.87
C PRO A 49 8.38 -10.41 7.65
N GLY A 50 7.98 -9.93 6.48
CA GLY A 50 8.33 -10.57 5.21
C GLY A 50 9.83 -10.51 4.97
N VAL A 51 10.33 -11.42 4.12
CA VAL A 51 11.70 -11.35 3.61
C VAL A 51 11.83 -10.10 2.72
N GLY A 52 12.98 -9.43 2.77
CA GLY A 52 13.24 -8.27 1.92
C GLY A 52 13.23 -8.62 0.43
N LEU A 53 12.71 -7.70 -0.37
CA LEU A 53 12.83 -7.73 -1.83
C LEU A 53 14.32 -7.86 -2.20
N HIS A 54 14.65 -8.63 -3.24
CA HIS A 54 16.02 -9.03 -3.65
C HIS A 54 16.67 -10.17 -2.87
N ASN A 55 16.07 -10.67 -1.79
CA ASN A 55 16.58 -11.88 -1.16
C ASN A 55 16.25 -13.13 -2.02
N PRO A 56 17.17 -14.09 -2.22
CA PRO A 56 16.90 -15.32 -2.96
C PRO A 56 15.77 -16.19 -2.38
N THR A 57 15.46 -16.05 -1.10
CA THR A 57 14.37 -16.74 -0.42
C THR A 57 13.13 -15.86 -0.28
N TYR A 58 13.04 -14.78 -1.04
CA TYR A 58 11.83 -13.97 -1.09
C TYR A 58 10.69 -14.80 -1.66
N ASP A 59 9.62 -14.92 -0.87
CA ASP A 59 8.37 -15.54 -1.25
C ASP A 59 7.25 -14.51 -1.03
N PHE A 60 6.44 -14.30 -2.06
CA PHE A 60 5.39 -13.29 -2.01
C PHE A 60 4.22 -13.81 -1.18
N ASN A 61 3.64 -12.97 -0.31
CA ASN A 61 2.48 -13.38 0.47
C ASN A 61 1.21 -13.28 -0.39
N ASP A 62 0.80 -14.37 -1.04
CA ASP A 62 -0.41 -14.41 -1.87
C ASP A 62 -1.70 -14.04 -1.12
N ASP A 63 -1.75 -14.20 0.21
CA ASP A 63 -2.94 -13.87 1.02
C ASP A 63 -3.27 -12.36 0.98
N ILE A 64 -2.30 -11.50 0.63
CA ILE A 64 -2.53 -10.05 0.55
C ILE A 64 -3.10 -9.60 -0.80
N LEU A 65 -3.15 -10.47 -1.81
CA LEU A 65 -3.62 -10.11 -3.16
C LEU A 65 -5.05 -9.57 -3.13
N SER A 66 -5.96 -10.27 -2.46
CA SER A 66 -7.36 -9.83 -2.36
C SER A 66 -7.51 -8.53 -1.57
N LEU A 67 -6.68 -8.33 -0.54
CA LEU A 67 -6.69 -7.10 0.25
C LEU A 67 -6.25 -5.89 -0.60
N GLY A 68 -5.13 -6.03 -1.31
CA GLY A 68 -4.60 -5.00 -2.20
C GLY A 68 -5.54 -4.67 -3.36
N ALA A 69 -6.14 -5.69 -3.99
CA ALA A 69 -7.13 -5.50 -5.03
C ALA A 69 -8.38 -4.75 -4.53
N THR A 70 -8.87 -5.11 -3.34
CA THR A 70 -10.01 -4.43 -2.69
C THR A 70 -9.69 -2.97 -2.38
N PHE A 71 -8.47 -2.68 -1.92
CA PHE A 71 -8.04 -1.29 -1.69
C PHE A 71 -8.14 -0.45 -2.97
N TRP A 72 -7.64 -0.94 -4.09
CA TRP A 72 -7.70 -0.19 -5.36
C TRP A 72 -9.13 -0.03 -5.86
N GLU A 73 -9.96 -1.08 -5.79
CA GLU A 73 -11.38 -1.00 -6.15
C GLU A 73 -12.09 0.08 -5.35
N ARG A 74 -11.95 0.06 -4.01
CA ARG A 74 -12.59 1.03 -3.12
C ARG A 74 -12.09 2.45 -3.37
N LEU A 75 -10.77 2.61 -3.53
CA LEU A 75 -10.15 3.92 -3.76
C LEU A 75 -10.67 4.55 -5.04
N VAL A 76 -10.69 3.80 -6.13
CA VAL A 76 -11.16 4.25 -7.44
C VAL A 76 -12.65 4.57 -7.38
N HIS A 77 -13.46 3.69 -6.81
CA HIS A 77 -14.90 3.93 -6.69
C HIS A 77 -15.24 5.16 -5.85
N GLN A 78 -14.60 5.36 -4.69
CA GLN A 78 -14.84 6.54 -3.87
C GLN A 78 -14.38 7.83 -4.54
N TRP A 79 -13.25 7.78 -5.26
CA TRP A 79 -12.74 8.93 -6.00
C TRP A 79 -13.70 9.40 -7.09
N PHE A 80 -14.31 8.46 -7.83
CA PHE A 80 -15.27 8.79 -8.88
C PHE A 80 -16.68 9.06 -8.37
N ALA A 81 -17.07 8.51 -7.21
CA ALA A 81 -18.38 8.79 -6.60
C ALA A 81 -18.51 10.23 -6.05
N THR A 82 -17.38 10.87 -5.77
CA THR A 82 -17.30 12.24 -5.22
C THR A 82 -16.96 13.29 -6.29
N ARG A 83 -16.88 12.88 -7.56
CA ARG A 83 -16.62 13.75 -8.71
C ARG A 83 -17.84 13.98 -9.57
#